data_AF-A0A6N6LMQ7-F1
#
_entry.id   AF-A0A6N6LMQ7-F1
#
_cell.length_a   1.000
_cell.length_b   1.000
_cell.length_c   1.000
_cell.angle_alpha   90.00
_cell.angle_beta   90.00
_cell.angle_gamma   90.00
#
_symmetry.space_group_name_H-M   'P 1'
#
loop_
_entity.id
_entity.type
_entity.pdbx_description
1 polymer ?
#
loop_
_entity_poly.entity_id
_entity_poly.type
_entity_poly.pdbx_seq_one_letter_code
_entity_poly.pdbx_strand_id
1 'polypeptide(L)'
;MDSRLSSITDDKLLKEFLHYLKSDDKINLQTKRAIYLQILCVNCPINTTSIKWDYIDFAEKTWTISANEMKMGYSHQMALSTYAIKILKEQSQFCIINNGFVFPSFNRERRLHRDSLNKEKLLKIGISDETTEIALLG
;
A
#
# COMPACT_ATOMS: atom_id res chain seq x y z
N MET A 1 -18.04 -20.13 1.94
CA MET A 1 -16.90 -19.20 2.00
C MET A 1 -17.41 -17.80 1.72
N ASP A 2 -17.05 -16.82 2.55
CA ASP A 2 -17.45 -15.41 2.36
C ASP A 2 -16.76 -14.86 1.10
N SER A 3 -17.54 -14.58 0.05
CA SER A 3 -17.05 -14.07 -1.23
C SER A 3 -16.41 -12.69 -1.15
N ARG A 4 -16.57 -11.97 -0.03
CA ARG A 4 -15.96 -10.66 0.26
C ARG A 4 -14.47 -10.76 0.64
N LEU A 5 -13.96 -11.98 0.86
CA LEU A 5 -12.60 -12.26 1.30
C LEU A 5 -11.86 -13.17 0.33
N SER A 6 -12.04 -12.99 -0.99
CA SER A 6 -11.13 -13.65 -1.93
C SER A 6 -9.73 -13.06 -1.70
N SER A 7 -8.77 -13.86 -1.24
CA SER A 7 -7.35 -13.50 -1.26
C SER A 7 -6.79 -13.84 -2.65
N ILE A 8 -5.78 -13.10 -3.12
CA ILE A 8 -5.05 -13.55 -4.32
C ILE A 8 -4.14 -14.66 -3.83
N THR A 9 -4.53 -15.91 -4.04
CA THR A 9 -3.72 -17.10 -3.72
C THR A 9 -3.05 -17.70 -4.94
N ASP A 10 -3.37 -17.18 -6.12
CA ASP A 10 -2.79 -17.59 -7.39
C ASP A 10 -1.56 -16.72 -7.70
N ASP A 11 -0.40 -17.36 -7.83
CA ASP A 11 0.89 -16.71 -8.09
C ASP A 11 0.93 -16.01 -9.46
N LYS A 12 0.23 -16.55 -10.47
CA LYS A 12 0.14 -15.94 -11.80
C LYS A 12 -0.66 -14.65 -11.70
N LEU A 13 -1.81 -14.67 -11.05
CA LEU A 13 -2.65 -13.48 -10.84
C LEU A 13 -1.91 -12.42 -10.02
N LEU A 14 -1.15 -12.83 -9.01
CA LEU A 14 -0.30 -11.91 -8.25
C LEU A 14 0.77 -11.27 -9.13
N LYS A 15 1.43 -12.06 -9.98
CA LYS A 15 2.48 -11.57 -10.90
C LYS A 15 1.92 -10.57 -11.91
N GLU A 16 0.77 -10.87 -12.51
CA GLU A 16 0.06 -9.99 -13.45
C GLU A 16 -0.31 -8.68 -12.74
N PHE A 17 -0.88 -8.76 -11.54
CA PHE A 17 -1.21 -7.59 -10.73
C PHE A 17 0.02 -6.71 -10.41
N LEU A 18 1.15 -7.32 -10.03
CA LEU A 18 2.38 -6.57 -9.74
C LEU A 18 2.98 -5.94 -11.01
N HIS A 19 2.87 -6.61 -12.16
CA HIS A 19 3.29 -6.04 -13.44
C HIS A 19 2.44 -4.82 -13.79
N TYR A 20 1.12 -4.95 -13.73
CA TYR A 20 0.18 -3.87 -13.94
C TYR A 20 0.46 -2.67 -13.02
N LEU A 21 0.59 -2.92 -11.71
CA LEU A 21 0.87 -1.86 -10.73
C LEU A 21 2.17 -1.12 -11.04
N LYS A 22 3.17 -1.84 -11.57
CA LYS A 22 4.45 -1.24 -11.96
C LYS A 22 4.29 -0.35 -13.20
N SER A 23 3.60 -0.82 -14.25
CA SER A 23 3.50 -0.14 -15.54
C SER A 23 2.43 0.95 -15.63
N ASP A 24 1.42 0.96 -14.75
CA ASP A 24 0.28 1.88 -14.89
C ASP A 24 0.64 3.33 -14.52
N ASP A 25 0.57 4.27 -15.46
CA ASP A 25 0.95 5.67 -15.20
C ASP A 25 -0.15 6.51 -14.55
N LYS A 26 -1.37 5.96 -14.42
CA LYS A 26 -2.55 6.65 -13.86
C LYS A 26 -2.55 6.61 -12.33
N ILE A 27 -2.08 5.51 -11.74
CA ILE A 27 -2.00 5.33 -10.29
C ILE A 27 -0.85 6.17 -9.75
N ASN A 28 -1.18 7.10 -8.86
CA ASN A 28 -0.18 7.93 -8.20
C ASN A 28 0.91 7.08 -7.52
N LEU A 29 2.17 7.51 -7.67
CA LEU A 29 3.34 6.80 -7.14
C LEU A 29 3.25 6.48 -5.64
N GLN A 30 2.71 7.38 -4.82
CA GLN A 30 2.55 7.12 -3.38
C GLN A 30 1.57 5.98 -3.11
N THR A 31 0.50 5.88 -3.91
CA THR A 31 -0.48 4.80 -3.83
C THR A 31 0.18 3.48 -4.23
N LYS A 32 0.98 3.46 -5.30
CA LYS A 32 1.75 2.27 -5.69
C LYS A 32 2.65 1.78 -4.55
N ARG A 33 3.43 2.68 -3.96
CA ARG A 33 4.33 2.37 -2.84
C ARG A 33 3.59 1.88 -1.59
N ALA A 34 2.44 2.47 -1.29
CA ALA A 34 1.57 2.02 -0.20
C ALA A 34 1.05 0.59 -0.45
N ILE A 35 0.66 0.25 -1.69
CA ILE A 35 0.23 -1.11 -2.05
C ILE A 35 1.39 -2.10 -1.91
N TYR A 36 2.58 -1.78 -2.41
CA TYR A 36 3.77 -2.63 -2.22
C TYR A 36 4.06 -2.87 -0.74
N LEU A 37 4.02 -1.81 0.07
CA LEU A 37 4.24 -1.92 1.51
C LEU A 37 3.17 -2.80 2.18
N GLN A 38 1.90 -2.65 1.78
CA GLN A 38 0.81 -3.49 2.28
C GLN A 38 1.07 -4.98 2.01
N ILE A 39 1.52 -5.31 0.80
CA ILE A 39 1.80 -6.69 0.38
C ILE A 39 3.00 -7.24 1.16
N LEU A 40 4.10 -6.48 1.24
CA LEU A 40 5.34 -6.91 1.90
C LEU A 40 5.17 -7.10 3.41
N CYS A 41 4.33 -6.29 4.04
CA CYS A 41 4.11 -6.30 5.49
C CYS A 41 2.87 -7.09 5.91
N VAL A 42 2.09 -7.61 4.96
CA VAL A 42 0.79 -8.28 5.19
C VAL A 42 -0.11 -7.45 6.12
N ASN A 43 -0.07 -6.13 5.95
CA ASN A 43 -0.72 -5.19 6.86
C ASN A 43 -2.12 -4.82 6.36
N CYS A 44 -3.02 -4.42 7.25
CA CYS A 44 -4.36 -4.01 6.84
C CYS A 44 -4.33 -2.60 6.19
N PRO A 45 -5.25 -2.28 5.26
CA PRO A 45 -5.26 -0.99 4.56
C PRO A 45 -5.22 0.23 5.50
N ILE A 46 -5.90 0.12 6.65
CA ILE A 46 -5.95 1.20 7.64
C ILE A 46 -4.59 1.44 8.28
N ASN A 47 -3.85 0.39 8.66
CA ASN A 47 -2.51 0.52 9.22
C ASN A 47 -1.54 1.09 8.17
N THR A 48 -1.56 0.53 6.95
CA THR A 48 -0.70 0.99 5.85
C THR A 48 -0.92 2.44 5.48
N THR A 49 -2.18 2.88 5.38
CA THR A 49 -2.44 4.29 5.09
C THR A 49 -2.15 5.22 6.27
N SER A 50 -2.18 4.71 7.51
CA SER A 50 -1.95 5.52 8.72
C SER A 50 -0.50 5.53 9.19
N ILE A 51 0.42 4.90 8.45
CA ILE A 51 1.83 4.84 8.82
C ILE A 51 2.45 6.25 8.88
N LYS A 52 3.15 6.51 9.98
CA LYS A 52 3.88 7.77 10.23
C LYS A 52 5.38 7.52 10.20
N TRP A 53 6.16 8.55 9.90
CA TRP A 53 7.63 8.45 9.93
C TRP A 53 8.16 8.04 11.31
N ASP A 54 7.55 8.56 12.38
CA ASP A 54 7.92 8.24 13.77
C ASP A 54 7.66 6.78 14.17
N TYR A 55 6.93 6.02 13.35
CA TYR A 55 6.72 4.59 13.58
C TYR A 55 7.84 3.73 13.02
N ILE A 56 8.75 4.30 12.23
CA ILE A 56 9.77 3.58 11.48
C ILE A 56 11.13 3.76 12.11
N ASP A 57 11.70 2.67 12.59
CA ASP A 57 13.13 2.61 12.90
C ASP A 57 13.87 2.07 11.66
N PHE A 58 14.62 2.94 10.98
CA PHE A 58 15.39 2.56 9.80
C PHE A 58 16.67 1.78 10.13
N ALA A 59 17.21 1.91 11.35
CA ALA A 59 18.39 1.21 11.78
C ALA A 59 18.04 -0.24 12.14
N GLU A 60 17.03 -0.40 13.00
CA GLU A 60 16.51 -1.71 13.42
C GLU A 60 15.59 -2.35 12.37
N LYS A 61 15.21 -1.58 11.34
CA LYS A 61 14.28 -1.98 10.28
C LYS A 61 12.96 -2.48 10.87
N THR A 62 12.37 -1.70 11.76
CA THR A 62 11.09 -2.04 12.38
C THR A 62 10.03 -0.99 12.09
N TRP A 63 8.78 -1.44 12.08
CA TRP A 63 7.60 -0.59 12.08
C TRP A 63 6.79 -0.89 13.33
N THR A 64 6.64 0.11 14.21
CA THR A 64 5.95 0.02 15.50
C THR A 64 4.81 1.03 15.61
N ILE A 65 3.60 0.53 15.86
CA ILE A 65 2.44 1.35 16.25
C ILE A 65 2.22 1.12 17.74
N SER A 66 2.24 2.19 18.54
CA SER A 66 2.11 2.12 19.98
C SER A 66 0.71 1.70 20.44
N ALA A 67 0.64 1.12 21.64
CA ALA A 67 -0.60 0.60 22.24
C ALA A 67 -1.72 1.66 22.33
N ASN A 68 -1.37 2.91 22.62
CA ASN A 68 -2.31 4.04 22.72
C ASN A 68 -2.98 4.41 21.38
N GLU A 69 -2.39 4.04 20.25
CA GLU A 69 -2.96 4.31 18.91
C GLU A 69 -3.66 3.10 18.31
N MET A 70 -3.53 1.93 18.94
CA MET A 70 -4.18 0.68 18.52
C MET A 70 -5.51 0.49 19.25
N LYS A 71 -6.56 0.11 18.51
CA LYS A 71 -7.91 -0.12 19.06
C LYS A 71 -7.93 -1.13 20.22
N MET A 72 -7.07 -2.14 20.16
CA MET A 72 -7.03 -3.22 21.16
C MET A 72 -6.06 -2.94 22.33
N GLY A 73 -5.39 -1.79 22.35
CA GLY A 73 -4.48 -1.42 23.45
C GLY A 73 -3.16 -2.19 23.50
N TYR A 74 -2.80 -2.93 22.44
CA TYR A 74 -1.53 -3.64 22.33
C TYR A 74 -0.68 -3.02 21.22
N SER A 75 0.63 -2.87 21.47
CA SER A 75 1.56 -2.41 20.45
C SER A 75 1.64 -3.40 19.29
N HIS A 76 1.66 -2.87 18.08
CA HIS A 76 1.85 -3.65 16.87
C HIS A 76 3.24 -3.36 16.30
N GLN A 77 4.14 -4.33 16.37
CA GLN A 77 5.50 -4.22 15.86
C GLN A 77 5.76 -5.30 14.81
N MET A 78 6.45 -4.92 13.72
CA MET A 78 6.88 -5.85 12.68
C MET A 78 8.25 -5.49 12.12
N ALA A 79 8.95 -6.51 11.63
CA ALA A 79 10.19 -6.32 10.88
C ALA A 79 9.90 -5.88 9.44
N LEU A 80 10.73 -4.98 8.93
CA LEU A 80 10.68 -4.48 7.57
C LEU A 80 11.76 -5.18 6.74
N SER A 81 11.34 -5.75 5.61
CA SER A 81 12.29 -6.31 4.64
C SER A 81 13.18 -5.22 4.05
N THR A 82 14.34 -5.60 3.52
CA THR A 82 15.22 -4.66 2.80
C THR A 82 14.49 -3.91 1.69
N TYR A 83 13.52 -4.57 1.03
CA TYR A 83 12.72 -3.95 -0.03
C TYR A 83 11.69 -2.95 0.52
N ALA A 84 11.05 -3.25 1.66
CA ALA A 84 10.17 -2.29 2.33
C ALA A 84 10.93 -1.03 2.77
N ILE A 85 12.14 -1.20 3.33
CA ILE A 85 13.01 -0.09 3.71
C ILE A 85 13.39 0.76 2.49
N LYS A 86 13.71 0.13 1.35
CA LYS A 86 13.98 0.85 0.11
C LYS A 86 12.79 1.71 -0.31
N ILE A 87 11.58 1.14 -0.32
CA ILE A 87 10.35 1.87 -0.65
C ILE A 87 10.15 3.08 0.27
N LEU A 88 10.35 2.91 1.58
CA LEU A 88 10.18 3.97 2.56
C LEU A 88 11.20 5.10 2.39
N LYS A 89 12.47 4.77 2.12
CA LYS A 89 13.52 5.76 1.82
C LYS A 89 13.27 6.52 0.52
N GLU A 90 12.80 5.82 -0.51
CA GLU A 90 12.39 6.50 -1.74
C GLU A 90 11.15 7.36 -1.48
N GLN A 91 10.19 6.91 -0.67
CA GLN A 91 9.01 7.69 -0.33
C GLN A 91 9.34 8.97 0.41
N SER A 92 10.32 8.96 1.33
CA SER A 92 10.72 10.17 2.06
C SER A 92 11.30 11.24 1.14
N GLN A 93 11.93 10.87 0.03
CA GLN A 93 12.45 11.81 -0.97
C GLN A 93 11.35 12.49 -1.81
N PHE A 94 10.19 11.86 -1.94
CA PHE A 94 9.05 12.36 -2.71
C PHE A 94 7.97 13.04 -1.85
N CYS A 95 8.04 12.86 -0.53
CA CYS A 95 7.05 13.40 0.40
C CYS A 95 7.30 14.88 0.68
N ILE A 96 6.65 15.76 -0.11
CA ILE A 96 6.78 17.22 0.03
C ILE A 96 5.92 17.76 1.19
N ILE A 97 4.87 17.03 1.58
CA ILE A 97 3.95 17.42 2.65
C ILE A 97 4.49 16.93 3.99
N ASN A 98 4.70 17.84 4.93
CA ASN A 98 5.12 17.51 6.29
C ASN A 98 3.92 17.46 7.25
N ASN A 99 3.17 16.36 7.23
CA ASN A 99 2.07 16.09 8.18
C ASN A 99 2.28 14.81 9.01
N GLY A 100 3.53 14.33 9.05
CA GLY A 100 3.93 13.12 9.76
C GLY A 100 3.61 11.80 9.06
N PHE A 101 2.61 11.74 8.17
CA PHE A 101 2.28 10.52 7.44
C PHE A 101 3.28 10.24 6.31
N VAL A 102 3.58 8.96 6.12
CA VAL A 102 4.40 8.48 4.98
C VAL A 102 3.66 8.66 3.65
N PHE A 103 2.34 8.50 3.68
CA PHE A 103 1.44 8.64 2.53
C PHE A 103 0.40 9.74 2.81
N PRO A 104 0.73 11.02 2.59
CA PRO A 104 -0.19 12.13 2.81
C PRO A 104 -1.25 12.24 1.71
N SER A 105 -2.47 12.64 2.08
CA SER A 105 -3.49 13.08 1.13
C SER A 105 -3.08 14.39 0.45
N PHE A 106 -3.58 14.60 -0.76
CA PHE A 106 -3.40 15.86 -1.48
C PHE A 106 -3.97 17.08 -0.74
N ASN A 107 -4.98 16.86 0.12
CA ASN A 107 -5.62 17.90 0.93
C ASN A 107 -4.81 18.24 2.22
N ARG A 108 -3.51 17.91 2.22
CA ARG A 108 -2.41 18.35 3.10
C ARG A 108 -2.48 18.03 4.59
N GLU A 109 -3.65 17.80 5.18
CA GLU A 109 -3.77 17.53 6.63
C GLU A 109 -4.11 16.08 6.99
N ARG A 110 -4.44 15.26 5.99
CA ARG A 110 -4.90 13.87 6.20
C ARG A 110 -3.94 12.89 5.57
N ARG A 111 -3.98 11.65 6.03
CA ARG A 111 -3.38 10.50 5.36
C ARG A 111 -4.11 10.12 4.06
N LEU A 112 -3.48 9.30 3.23
CA LEU A 112 -4.10 8.60 2.10
C LEU A 112 -5.38 7.89 2.58
N HIS A 113 -6.46 7.99 1.79
CA HIS A 113 -7.70 7.30 2.13
C HIS A 113 -7.50 5.79 2.06
N ARG A 114 -8.05 5.04 3.03
CA ARG A 114 -7.88 3.57 3.09
C ARG A 114 -8.38 2.88 1.83
N ASP A 115 -9.44 3.41 1.22
CA ASP A 115 -10.06 2.82 0.04
C ASP A 115 -9.22 2.96 -1.24
N SER A 116 -8.17 3.80 -1.20
CA SER A 116 -7.16 3.84 -2.26
C SER A 116 -6.37 2.53 -2.36
N LEU A 117 -6.39 1.70 -1.30
CA LEU A 117 -5.72 0.40 -1.25
C LEU A 117 -6.71 -0.79 -1.33
N ASN A 118 -8.00 -0.55 -1.59
CA ASN A 118 -8.98 -1.64 -1.63
C ASN A 118 -8.71 -2.58 -2.81
N LYS A 119 -8.47 -3.85 -2.50
CA LYS A 119 -8.16 -4.92 -3.47
C LYS A 119 -9.15 -4.96 -4.64
N GLU A 120 -10.46 -4.87 -4.38
CA GLU A 120 -11.48 -4.91 -5.44
C GLU A 120 -11.36 -3.75 -6.43
N LYS A 121 -11.05 -2.54 -5.93
CA LYS A 121 -10.81 -1.36 -6.76
C LYS A 121 -9.55 -1.56 -7.60
N LEU A 122 -8.49 -2.09 -7.00
CA LEU A 122 -7.21 -2.33 -7.66
C LEU A 122 -7.30 -3.43 -8.73
N LEU A 123 -8.02 -4.52 -8.45
CA LEU A 123 -8.28 -5.59 -9.42
C LEU A 123 -9.18 -5.11 -10.55
N LYS A 124 -10.24 -4.34 -10.26
CA LYS A 124 -11.09 -3.78 -11.33
C LYS A 124 -10.27 -2.88 -12.26
N ILE A 125 -9.42 -2.03 -11.70
CA ILE A 125 -8.55 -1.13 -12.46
C ILE A 125 -7.56 -1.94 -13.35
N GLY A 126 -6.92 -2.98 -12.79
CA GLY A 126 -6.02 -3.86 -13.55
C GLY A 126 -6.72 -4.69 -14.63
N ILE A 127 -7.85 -5.32 -14.28
CA ILE A 127 -8.62 -6.19 -15.20
C ILE A 127 -9.32 -5.35 -16.28
N SER A 128 -9.80 -4.14 -15.97
CA SER A 128 -10.46 -3.28 -16.95
C SER A 128 -9.51 -2.77 -18.03
N ASP A 129 -8.24 -2.51 -17.69
CA ASP A 129 -7.26 -2.10 -18.69
C ASP A 129 -6.90 -3.27 -19.62
N GLU A 130 -6.77 -4.51 -19.12
CA GLU A 130 -6.57 -5.71 -19.97
C GLU A 130 -7.79 -6.05 -20.83
N THR A 131 -9.02 -5.90 -20.32
CA THR A 131 -10.23 -6.11 -21.13
C THR A 131 -10.46 -5.02 -22.18
N THR A 132 -9.85 -3.83 -22.02
CA THR A 132 -9.92 -2.78 -23.04
C THR A 132 -9.02 -3.10 -24.25
N GLU A 133 -7.91 -3.80 -24.07
CA GLU A 133 -7.08 -4.28 -25.19
C GLU A 133 -7.72 -5.43 -25.96
N ILE A 134 -8.41 -6.35 -25.27
CA ILE A 134 -9.06 -7.50 -25.93
C ILE A 134 -10.34 -7.07 -26.67
N ALA A 135 -11.04 -6.03 -26.21
CA ALA A 135 -12.24 -5.51 -26.88
C ALA A 135 -11.96 -4.61 -28.10
N LEU A 136 -10.71 -4.20 -28.34
CA LEU A 136 -10.31 -3.38 -29.50
C LEU A 136 -9.64 -4.20 -30.62
N LEU A 137 -9.47 -5.51 -30.44
CA LEU A 137 -8.90 -6.44 -31.43
C LEU A 137 -9.88 -7.56 -31.86
N GLY A 138 -11.16 -7.40 -31.55
CA GLY A 138 -12.25 -8.31 -31.97
C GLY A 138 -13.17 -7.68 -33.00
#